data_AF-A0A381F6M0-F1
#
_entry.id   AF-A0A381F6M0-F1
#
_cell.length_a   1.000
_cell.length_b   1.000
_cell.length_c   1.000
_cell.angle_alpha   90.00
_cell.angle_beta   90.00
_cell.angle_gamma   90.00
#
_symmetry.space_group_name_H-M   'P 1'
#
loop_
_entity.id
_entity.type
_entity.pdbx_description
1 polymer ?
#
loop_
_entity_poly.entity_id
_entity_poly.type
_entity_poly.pdbx_seq_one_letter_code
_entity_poly.pdbx_strand_id
1 'polypeptide(L)'
;MGFFLKSLTLCEIAFLSLIILSETIIYYFKFNNIYSEATNIIGSIVLVVLWWIPLSSPLSDRFRNVYFSLIWISICIYWIIIKEDLITSILPLFTYVFTQITRLIFKWIYKKEFIPLLVYRQAFHRYSKIENRKSTQKDFIFSMLIFIIGNILSIAFFIDNKY
;
A
#
# COMPACT_ATOMS: atom_id res chain seq x y z
N MET A 1 -17.02 -13.70 -0.15
CA MET A 1 -15.98 -12.67 0.04
C MET A 1 -14.69 -13.33 -0.39
N GLY A 2 -14.19 -13.06 -1.60
CA GLY A 2 -13.18 -13.93 -2.20
C GLY A 2 -11.77 -13.41 -1.95
N PHE A 3 -11.13 -13.84 -0.85
CA PHE A 3 -9.68 -13.96 -0.92
C PHE A 3 -9.34 -15.05 -1.95
N PHE A 4 -8.30 -14.84 -2.73
CA PHE A 4 -7.86 -15.83 -3.72
C PHE A 4 -6.52 -16.44 -3.32
N LEU A 5 -6.39 -17.72 -3.63
CA LEU A 5 -5.18 -18.50 -3.43
C LEU A 5 -4.42 -18.54 -4.76
N LYS A 6 -3.49 -17.61 -4.94
CA LYS A 6 -2.61 -17.55 -6.11
C LYS A 6 -1.18 -17.37 -5.63
N SER A 7 -0.24 -18.10 -6.20
CA SER A 7 1.18 -17.86 -5.93
C SER A 7 1.57 -16.43 -6.26
N LEU A 8 2.52 -15.89 -5.48
CA LEU A 8 3.11 -14.60 -5.75
C LEU A 8 3.97 -14.68 -7.01
N THR A 9 3.87 -13.66 -7.84
CA THR A 9 4.74 -13.48 -9.01
C THR A 9 6.13 -13.04 -8.56
N LEU A 10 7.15 -13.28 -9.38
CA LEU A 10 8.53 -12.86 -9.08
C LEU A 10 8.63 -11.36 -8.78
N CYS A 11 7.90 -10.51 -9.51
CA CYS A 11 7.89 -9.07 -9.26
C CYS A 11 7.29 -8.71 -7.90
N GLU A 12 6.22 -9.40 -7.46
CA GLU A 12 5.63 -9.21 -6.14
C GLU A 12 6.59 -9.64 -5.03
N ILE A 13 7.27 -10.77 -5.22
CA ILE A 13 8.28 -11.27 -4.28
C ILE A 13 9.44 -10.27 -4.20
N ALA A 14 9.97 -9.82 -5.35
CA ALA A 14 11.06 -8.85 -5.42
C ALA A 14 10.69 -7.54 -4.72
N PHE A 15 9.49 -7.02 -4.97
CA PHE A 15 8.99 -5.80 -4.33
C PHE A 15 8.89 -5.94 -2.80
N LEU A 16 8.26 -7.02 -2.32
CA LEU A 16 8.13 -7.28 -0.88
C LEU A 16 9.49 -7.51 -0.22
N SER A 17 10.41 -8.22 -0.89
CA SER A 17 11.77 -8.43 -0.39
C SER A 17 12.57 -7.13 -0.30
N LEU A 18 12.37 -6.20 -1.24
CA LEU A 18 13.07 -4.91 -1.24
C LEU A 18 12.59 -4.03 -0.09
N ILE A 19 11.29 -4.04 0.23
CA ILE A 19 10.75 -3.37 1.42
C ILE A 19 11.42 -3.92 2.68
N ILE A 20 11.39 -5.25 2.87
CA ILE A 20 11.97 -5.89 4.06
C ILE A 20 13.46 -5.56 4.16
N LEU A 21 14.21 -5.69 3.06
CA LEU A 21 15.63 -5.39 3.00
C LEU A 21 15.92 -3.93 3.36
N SER A 22 15.17 -2.98 2.81
CA SER A 22 15.34 -1.56 3.13
C SER A 22 15.11 -1.27 4.62
N GLU A 23 14.10 -1.88 5.24
CA GLU A 23 13.86 -1.71 6.67
C GLU A 23 14.91 -2.39 7.54
N THR A 24 15.40 -3.56 7.16
CA THR A 24 16.50 -4.22 7.88
C THR A 24 17.77 -3.37 7.87
N ILE A 25 18.07 -2.71 6.75
CA ILE A 25 19.22 -1.81 6.61
C ILE A 25 19.04 -0.56 7.49
N ILE A 26 17.86 0.06 7.46
CA ILE A 26 17.55 1.22 8.30
C ILE A 26 17.69 0.86 9.78
N TYR A 27 17.12 -0.28 10.19
CA TYR A 27 17.20 -0.77 11.56
C TYR A 27 18.65 -1.04 11.98
N TYR A 28 19.44 -1.71 11.13
CA TYR A 28 20.86 -1.99 11.40
C TYR A 28 21.68 -0.71 11.60
N PHE A 29 21.49 0.30 10.74
CA PHE A 29 22.20 1.57 10.89
C PHE A 29 21.79 2.30 12.18
N LYS A 30 20.50 2.31 12.50
CA LYS A 30 20.00 2.88 13.75
C LYS A 30 20.60 2.20 14.98
N PHE A 31 20.61 0.86 14.99
CA PHE A 31 21.16 0.08 16.11
C PHE A 31 22.65 0.38 16.37
N ASN A 32 23.42 0.62 15.31
CA ASN A 32 24.83 0.96 15.40
C ASN A 32 25.11 2.47 15.60
N ASN A 33 24.07 3.30 15.80
CA ASN A 33 24.17 4.76 15.87
C ASN A 33 24.89 5.40 14.66
N ILE A 34 24.79 4.77 13.49
CA ILE A 34 25.35 5.28 12.24
C ILE A 34 24.31 6.22 11.65
N TYR A 35 24.35 7.48 12.06
CA TYR A 35 23.49 8.53 11.52
C TYR A 35 24.05 9.02 10.19
N SER A 36 23.29 8.83 9.13
CA SER A 36 23.60 9.30 7.78
C SER A 36 22.39 9.99 7.19
N GLU A 37 22.60 11.09 6.48
CA GLU A 37 21.52 11.75 5.74
C GLU A 37 20.88 10.78 4.73
N ALA A 38 21.66 9.83 4.21
CA ALA A 38 21.16 8.78 3.33
C ALA A 38 20.13 7.85 4.02
N THR A 39 20.29 7.53 5.31
CA THR A 39 19.31 6.67 6.01
C THR A 39 17.96 7.36 6.19
N ASN A 40 17.96 8.68 6.39
CA ASN A 40 16.74 9.48 6.49
C ASN A 40 16.04 9.60 5.12
N ILE A 41 16.81 9.78 4.04
CA ILE A 41 16.29 9.80 2.67
C ILE A 41 15.66 8.46 2.32
N ILE A 42 16.36 7.34 2.58
CA ILE A 42 15.84 6.00 2.30
C ILE A 42 14.57 5.75 3.12
N GLY A 43 14.57 6.05 4.43
CA GLY A 43 13.38 5.90 5.27
C GLY A 43 12.17 6.69 4.76
N SER A 44 12.39 7.92 4.29
CA SER A 44 11.33 8.74 3.68
C SER A 44 10.80 8.13 2.39
N ILE A 45 11.67 7.58 1.54
CA ILE A 45 11.28 6.90 0.30
C ILE A 45 10.44 5.66 0.63
N VAL A 46 10.86 4.83 1.59
CA VAL A 46 10.11 3.62 1.96
C VAL A 46 8.73 3.98 2.52
N LEU A 47 8.63 5.05 3.31
CA LEU A 47 7.35 5.57 3.81
C LEU A 47 6.41 5.95 2.66
N VAL A 48 6.89 6.72 1.69
CA VAL A 48 6.11 7.07 0.49
C VAL A 48 5.72 5.81 -0.30
N VAL A 49 6.63 4.87 -0.46
CA VAL A 49 6.37 3.61 -1.18
C VAL A 49 5.25 2.80 -0.51
N LEU A 50 5.28 2.66 0.81
CA LEU A 50 4.28 1.88 1.55
C LEU A 50 2.93 2.58 1.69
N TRP A 51 2.93 3.90 1.69
CA TRP A 51 1.69 4.67 1.71
C TRP A 51 1.05 4.78 0.34
N TRP A 52 1.82 5.27 -0.63
CA TRP A 52 1.30 5.84 -1.86
C TRP A 52 1.10 4.80 -2.95
N ILE A 53 2.00 3.82 -3.06
CA ILE A 53 1.91 2.78 -4.10
C ILE A 53 0.66 1.91 -3.93
N PRO A 54 0.31 1.40 -2.72
CA PRO A 54 -0.87 0.57 -2.59
C PRO A 54 -2.18 1.32 -2.91
N LEU A 55 -2.25 2.62 -2.60
CA LEU A 55 -3.43 3.45 -2.84
C LEU A 55 -3.59 3.86 -4.31
N SER A 56 -2.49 4.11 -5.01
CA SER A 56 -2.50 4.61 -6.39
C SER A 56 -2.42 3.50 -7.45
N SER A 57 -1.92 2.32 -7.09
CA SER A 57 -1.63 1.27 -8.07
C SER A 57 -2.56 0.06 -7.98
N PRO A 58 -2.55 -0.80 -9.03
CA PRO A 58 -3.14 -2.13 -8.99
C PRO A 58 -2.67 -3.05 -7.86
N LEU A 59 -1.65 -2.66 -7.08
CA LEU A 59 -1.18 -3.42 -5.92
C LEU A 59 -2.28 -3.59 -4.87
N SER A 60 -3.22 -2.65 -4.73
CA SER A 60 -4.36 -2.81 -3.81
C SER A 60 -5.23 -4.03 -4.12
N ASP A 61 -5.31 -4.49 -5.37
CA ASP A 61 -6.00 -5.75 -5.70
C ASP A 61 -5.29 -6.96 -5.09
N ARG A 62 -3.98 -6.87 -4.85
CA ARG A 62 -3.17 -7.96 -4.30
C ARG A 62 -3.41 -8.18 -2.82
N PHE A 63 -3.96 -7.21 -2.09
CA PHE A 63 -4.48 -7.41 -0.73
C PHE A 63 -5.70 -8.34 -0.64
N ARG A 64 -6.18 -8.87 -1.77
CA ARG A 64 -7.14 -9.98 -1.82
C ARG A 64 -6.47 -11.35 -1.95
N ASN A 65 -5.16 -11.40 -2.19
CA ASN A 65 -4.42 -12.64 -2.12
C ASN A 65 -4.11 -12.92 -0.65
N VAL A 66 -4.43 -14.12 -0.17
CA VAL A 66 -4.11 -14.53 1.20
C VAL A 66 -2.61 -14.46 1.46
N TYR A 67 -1.79 -14.98 0.55
CA TYR A 67 -0.33 -15.00 0.71
C TYR A 67 0.26 -13.59 0.74
N PHE A 68 -0.20 -12.70 -0.15
CA PHE A 68 0.25 -11.30 -0.14
C PHE A 68 -0.17 -10.59 1.15
N SER A 69 -1.41 -10.81 1.61
CA SER A 69 -1.92 -10.19 2.83
C SER A 69 -1.16 -10.67 4.07
N LEU A 70 -0.84 -11.97 4.16
CA LEU A 70 -0.06 -12.51 5.27
C LEU A 70 1.35 -11.90 5.31
N ILE A 71 2.04 -11.82 4.17
CA ILE A 71 3.37 -11.18 4.14
C ILE A 71 3.27 -9.70 4.51
N TRP A 72 2.25 -9.00 4.01
CA TRP A 72 2.04 -7.60 4.36
C TRP A 72 1.78 -7.39 5.85
N ILE A 73 0.99 -8.26 6.48
CA ILE A 73 0.75 -8.23 7.93
C ILE A 73 2.06 -8.46 8.68
N SER A 74 2.92 -9.39 8.23
CA SER A 74 4.26 -9.57 8.81
C SER A 74 5.12 -8.31 8.70
N ILE A 75 5.06 -7.59 7.56
CA ILE A 75 5.72 -6.29 7.39
C ILE A 75 5.14 -5.28 8.40
N CYS A 76 3.81 -5.23 8.58
CA CYS A 76 3.18 -4.34 9.55
C CYS A 76 3.66 -4.62 10.98
N ILE A 77 3.71 -5.89 11.40
CA ILE A 77 4.19 -6.27 12.74
C ILE A 77 5.66 -5.88 12.93
N TYR A 78 6.50 -6.19 11.94
CA TYR A 78 7.92 -5.82 11.96
C TYR A 78 8.11 -4.31 12.11
N TRP A 79 7.30 -3.54 11.38
CA TRP A 79 7.33 -2.09 11.38
C TRP A 79 6.89 -1.49 12.73
N ILE A 80 5.88 -2.07 13.36
CA ILE A 80 5.43 -1.70 14.72
C ILE A 80 6.53 -1.94 15.76
N ILE A 81 7.32 -2.99 15.62
CA ILE A 81 8.40 -3.32 16.56
C ILE A 81 9.59 -2.35 16.42
N ILE A 82 9.86 -1.85 15.22
CA ILE A 82 11.10 -1.13 14.90
C ILE A 82 10.97 0.38 14.99
N LYS A 83 9.81 0.95 14.65
CA LYS A 83 9.60 2.40 14.74
C LYS A 83 9.22 2.77 16.17
N GLU A 84 9.83 3.85 16.67
CA GLU A 84 9.54 4.40 18.00
C GLU A 84 8.26 5.24 18.01
N ASP A 85 7.98 5.92 16.89
CA ASP A 85 6.78 6.72 16.74
C ASP A 85 5.59 5.86 16.32
N LEU A 86 4.55 5.87 17.16
CA LEU A 86 3.30 5.14 16.93
C LEU A 86 2.69 5.49 15.57
N ILE A 87 2.72 6.77 15.19
CA ILE A 87 1.99 7.29 14.04
C ILE A 87 2.57 6.72 12.73
N THR A 88 3.90 6.75 12.57
CA THR A 88 4.62 6.10 11.47
C THR A 88 4.62 4.58 11.58
N SER A 89 4.53 4.03 12.79
CA SER A 89 4.55 2.59 13.01
C SER A 89 3.32 1.87 12.44
N ILE A 90 2.13 2.48 12.56
CA ILE A 90 0.85 1.90 12.15
C ILE A 90 0.51 2.18 10.68
N LEU A 91 1.31 2.98 9.98
CA LEU A 91 1.01 3.45 8.63
C LEU A 91 0.77 2.30 7.62
N PRO A 92 1.60 1.23 7.57
CA PRO A 92 1.37 0.11 6.64
C PRO A 92 0.11 -0.71 6.98
N LEU A 93 -0.27 -0.74 8.26
CA LEU A 93 -1.51 -1.37 8.72
C LEU A 93 -2.71 -0.50 8.32
N PHE A 94 -2.60 0.82 8.48
CA PHE A 94 -3.64 1.76 8.08
C PHE A 94 -3.91 1.67 6.58
N THR A 95 -2.88 1.61 5.73
CA THR A 95 -3.11 1.43 4.27
C THR A 95 -3.80 0.13 3.95
N TYR A 96 -3.42 -0.96 4.62
CA TYR A 96 -4.11 -2.24 4.47
C TYR A 96 -5.59 -2.10 4.83
N VAL A 97 -5.91 -1.59 6.03
CA VAL A 97 -7.29 -1.41 6.48
C VAL A 97 -8.08 -0.49 5.55
N PHE A 98 -7.50 0.64 5.15
CA PHE A 98 -8.12 1.61 4.26
C PHE A 98 -8.45 1.01 2.89
N THR A 99 -7.55 0.22 2.30
CA THR A 99 -7.83 -0.49 1.03
C THR A 99 -8.94 -1.54 1.16
N GLN A 100 -9.06 -2.20 2.32
CA GLN A 100 -10.17 -3.14 2.55
C GLN A 100 -11.50 -2.39 2.72
N ILE A 101 -11.52 -1.29 3.49
CA ILE A 101 -12.72 -0.47 3.72
C ILE A 101 -13.22 0.14 2.41
N THR A 102 -12.33 0.78 1.64
CA THR A 102 -12.69 1.39 0.35
C THR A 102 -13.29 0.36 -0.62
N ARG A 103 -12.75 -0.85 -0.67
CA ARG A 103 -13.33 -1.96 -1.44
C ARG A 103 -14.73 -2.33 -0.96
N LEU A 104 -14.94 -2.44 0.35
CA LEU A 104 -16.24 -2.76 0.93
C LEU A 104 -17.29 -1.69 0.62
N ILE A 105 -16.93 -0.42 0.76
CA ILE A 105 -17.79 0.72 0.41
C ILE A 105 -18.19 0.67 -1.06
N PHE A 106 -17.21 0.50 -1.97
CA PHE A 106 -17.49 0.42 -3.40
C PHE A 106 -18.45 -0.73 -3.73
N LYS A 107 -18.20 -1.92 -3.15
CA LYS A 107 -19.06 -3.08 -3.35
C LYS A 107 -20.46 -2.87 -2.82
N TRP A 108 -20.61 -2.21 -1.69
CA TRP A 108 -21.91 -1.93 -1.11
C TRP A 108 -22.76 -1.02 -2.00
N ILE A 109 -22.15 0.02 -2.57
CA ILE A 109 -22.78 1.01 -3.46
C ILE A 109 -23.07 0.42 -4.85
N TYR A 110 -22.09 -0.23 -5.48
CA TYR A 110 -22.15 -0.62 -6.89
C TYR A 110 -22.43 -2.09 -7.13
N LYS A 111 -22.54 -2.90 -6.07
CA LYS A 111 -22.75 -4.36 -6.10
C LYS A 111 -21.71 -5.13 -6.93
N LYS A 112 -20.53 -4.53 -7.13
CA LYS A 112 -19.39 -5.07 -7.89
C LYS A 112 -18.10 -4.82 -7.10
N GLU A 113 -17.09 -5.67 -7.23
CA GLU A 113 -15.78 -5.42 -6.60
C GLU A 113 -15.07 -4.27 -7.28
N PHE A 114 -14.33 -3.48 -6.51
CA PHE A 114 -13.56 -2.34 -7.00
C PHE A 114 -12.37 -2.79 -7.87
N ILE A 115 -12.09 -2.07 -8.97
CA ILE A 115 -10.86 -2.24 -9.77
C ILE A 115 -10.06 -0.93 -9.72
N PRO A 116 -8.90 -0.86 -9.04
CA PRO A 116 -8.03 0.32 -8.96
C PRO A 116 -7.32 0.59 -10.30
N LEU A 117 -7.22 1.86 -10.72
CA LEU A 117 -6.89 2.21 -12.12
C LEU A 117 -5.75 3.19 -12.36
N LEU A 118 -5.22 3.84 -11.32
CA LEU A 118 -4.55 5.13 -11.52
C LEU A 118 -3.17 5.08 -12.17
N VAL A 119 -2.39 3.99 -12.03
CA VAL A 119 -1.01 3.94 -12.54
C VAL A 119 -0.82 2.86 -13.63
N TYR A 120 -1.77 2.72 -14.57
CA TYR A 120 -1.53 1.92 -15.78
C TYR A 120 -2.06 2.61 -17.03
N ARG A 121 -1.31 2.45 -18.14
CA ARG A 121 -1.32 3.16 -19.45
C ARG A 121 -2.67 3.61 -20.03
N GLN A 122 -3.81 3.11 -19.59
CA GLN A 122 -5.16 3.52 -20.03
C GLN A 122 -6.17 3.36 -18.89
N ALA A 123 -6.54 4.46 -18.25
CA ALA A 123 -7.42 4.52 -17.09
C ALA A 123 -8.83 3.90 -17.30
N PHE A 124 -9.24 3.70 -18.56
CA PHE A 124 -10.58 3.21 -18.92
C PHE A 124 -10.60 1.76 -19.46
N HIS A 125 -9.46 1.08 -19.59
CA HIS A 125 -9.39 -0.21 -20.31
C HIS A 125 -8.69 -1.34 -19.58
N ARG A 126 -8.47 -1.22 -18.26
CA ARG A 126 -7.88 -2.31 -17.49
C ARG A 126 -8.88 -3.47 -17.38
N TYR A 127 -8.50 -4.63 -17.90
CA TYR A 127 -9.21 -5.88 -17.64
C TYR A 127 -8.71 -6.49 -16.33
N SER A 128 -9.61 -6.71 -15.38
CA SER A 128 -9.30 -7.51 -14.20
C SER A 128 -9.58 -8.98 -14.50
N LYS A 129 -8.52 -9.79 -14.51
CA LYS A 129 -8.65 -11.26 -14.62
C LYS A 129 -9.39 -11.85 -13.42
N ILE A 130 -9.28 -11.21 -12.24
CA ILE A 130 -9.90 -11.68 -11.00
C ILE A 130 -11.42 -11.46 -11.06
N GLU A 131 -11.85 -10.29 -11.54
CA GLU A 131 -13.27 -9.93 -11.63
C GLU A 131 -13.92 -10.30 -12.96
N ASN A 132 -13.15 -10.88 -13.88
CA ASN A 132 -13.57 -11.21 -15.24
C ASN A 132 -14.34 -10.07 -15.94
N ARG A 133 -13.89 -8.82 -15.72
CA ARG A 133 -14.54 -7.62 -16.27
C ARG A 133 -13.54 -6.51 -16.56
N LYS A 134 -13.92 -5.62 -17.48
CA LYS A 134 -13.25 -4.34 -17.72
C LYS A 134 -13.59 -3.34 -16.61
N SER A 135 -12.64 -2.46 -16.33
CA SER A 135 -12.85 -1.25 -15.54
C SER A 135 -13.95 -0.39 -16.14
N THR A 136 -14.72 0.26 -15.27
CA THR A 136 -15.77 1.20 -15.66
C THR A 136 -15.41 2.63 -15.24
N GLN A 137 -16.12 3.62 -15.76
CA GLN A 137 -15.95 5.02 -15.33
C GLN A 137 -16.15 5.21 -13.81
N LYS A 138 -17.02 4.41 -13.19
CA LYS A 138 -17.25 4.42 -11.73
C LYS A 138 -16.01 3.97 -10.97
N ASP A 139 -15.33 2.94 -11.44
CA ASP A 139 -14.05 2.48 -10.87
C ASP A 139 -12.97 3.59 -10.98
N PHE A 140 -12.96 4.33 -12.09
CA PHE A 140 -12.01 5.42 -12.29
C PHE A 140 -12.26 6.59 -11.33
N ILE A 141 -13.50 7.07 -11.27
CA ILE A 141 -13.89 8.17 -10.37
C ILE A 141 -13.58 7.78 -8.92
N PHE A 142 -13.89 6.54 -8.53
CA PHE A 142 -13.62 6.09 -7.17
C PHE A 142 -12.12 5.95 -6.88
N SER A 143 -11.33 5.50 -7.86
CA SER A 143 -9.86 5.50 -7.76
C SER A 143 -9.31 6.92 -7.56
N MET A 144 -9.79 7.89 -8.35
CA MET A 144 -9.45 9.32 -8.22
C MET A 144 -9.77 9.86 -6.83
N LEU A 145 -10.96 9.55 -6.29
CA LEU A 145 -11.36 9.98 -4.95
C LEU A 145 -10.45 9.39 -3.87
N ILE A 146 -10.19 8.08 -3.93
CA ILE A 146 -9.26 7.39 -3.01
C ILE A 146 -7.88 8.03 -3.05
N PHE A 147 -7.40 8.36 -4.24
CA PHE A 147 -6.11 8.97 -4.43
C PHE A 147 -6.03 10.39 -3.87
N ILE A 148 -7.05 11.22 -4.10
CA ILE A 148 -7.13 12.57 -3.52
C ILE A 148 -7.15 12.47 -1.99
N ILE A 149 -8.00 11.59 -1.43
CA ILE A 149 -8.09 11.37 0.02
C ILE A 149 -6.74 10.89 0.58
N GLY A 150 -6.10 9.92 -0.07
CA GLY A 150 -4.79 9.40 0.32
C GLY A 150 -3.69 10.46 0.30
N ASN A 151 -3.72 11.37 -0.67
CA ASN A 151 -2.80 12.51 -0.74
C ASN A 151 -3.06 13.54 0.37
N ILE A 152 -4.32 13.89 0.63
CA ILE A 152 -4.69 14.81 1.73
C ILE A 152 -4.22 14.24 3.07
N LEU A 153 -4.47 12.95 3.32
CA LEU A 153 -3.99 12.25 4.51
C LEU A 153 -2.46 12.24 4.59
N SER A 154 -1.76 12.02 3.47
CA SER A 154 -0.30 12.06 3.43
C SER A 154 0.27 13.43 3.77
N ILE A 155 -0.36 14.51 3.25
CA ILE A 155 0.07 15.88 3.51
C ILE A 155 -0.18 16.23 4.98
N ALA A 156 -1.37 15.90 5.51
CA ALA A 156 -1.68 16.11 6.93
C ALA A 156 -0.66 15.41 7.83
N PHE A 157 -0.33 14.16 7.52
CA PHE A 157 0.64 13.36 8.26
C PHE A 157 2.08 13.94 8.23
N PHE A 158 2.47 14.52 7.10
CA PHE A 158 3.79 15.14 6.95
C PHE A 158 3.89 16.49 7.67
N ILE A 159 2.78 17.24 7.76
CA ILE A 159 2.70 18.49 8.50
C ILE A 159 2.77 18.22 10.00
N ASP A 160 2.09 17.18 10.49
CA ASP A 160 2.03 16.83 11.92
C ASP A 160 3.40 16.34 12.45
N ASN A 161 4.16 15.60 11.64
CA ASN A 161 5.50 15.10 12.02
C ASN A 161 6.64 16.16 11.95
N LYS A 162 6.32 17.40 11.58
CA LYS A 162 7.30 18.52 11.56
C LYS A 162 7.25 19.41 12.81
N TYR A 163 6.39 19.09 13.78
CA TYR A 163 6.26 19.77 15.08
C TYR A 163 6.33 18.75 16.22
#